data_AF-A0A7J9YF97-F1
#
_entry.id   AF-A0A7J9YF97-F1
#
_cell.length_a   1.000
_cell.length_b   1.000
_cell.length_c   1.000
_cell.angle_alpha   90.00
_cell.angle_beta   90.00
_cell.angle_gamma   90.00
#
_symmetry.space_group_name_H-M   'P 1'
#
loop_
_entity.id
_entity.type
_entity.pdbx_description
1 polymer ?
#
loop_
_entity_poly.entity_id
_entity_poly.type
_entity_poly.pdbx_seq_one_letter_code
_entity_poly.pdbx_strand_id
1 'polypeptide(L)'
;MRKAEQFIQAADLIRDMADENDEVADAYVTLCVHAGIAASDVICCASLGEHAQGENHGEAIGLLTKANKAAARHLNTLLKLKTKSGYSHTPVTADEFKRAGRAVNELIENARRAGH
;
A
#
# COMPACT_ATOMS: atom_id res chain seq x y z
N MET A 1 9.97 5.51 -6.99
CA MET A 1 8.72 5.37 -7.78
C MET A 1 8.58 3.99 -8.42
N ARG A 2 9.53 3.55 -9.25
CA ARG A 2 9.48 2.26 -10.00
C ARG A 2 8.93 1.05 -9.23
N LYS A 3 9.40 0.82 -7.99
CA LYS A 3 8.96 -0.35 -7.19
C LYS A 3 7.47 -0.28 -6.82
N ALA A 4 6.97 0.90 -6.47
CA ALA A 4 5.55 1.11 -6.17
C ALA A 4 4.68 0.84 -7.40
N GLU A 5 5.13 1.29 -8.57
CA GLU A 5 4.45 1.08 -9.86
C GLU A 5 4.40 -0.40 -10.24
N GLN A 6 5.50 -1.13 -10.08
CA GLN A 6 5.53 -2.57 -10.36
C GLN A 6 4.53 -3.34 -9.50
N PHE A 7 4.42 -3.02 -8.21
CA PHE A 7 3.48 -3.70 -7.32
C PHE A 7 2.03 -3.35 -7.63
N ILE A 8 1.70 -2.08 -7.89
CA ILE A 8 0.30 -1.73 -8.22
C ILE A 8 -0.11 -2.29 -9.59
N GLN A 9 0.79 -2.29 -10.58
CA GLN A 9 0.52 -2.91 -11.88
C GLN A 9 0.29 -4.42 -11.75
N ALA A 10 1.09 -5.10 -10.91
CA ALA A 10 0.86 -6.51 -10.61
C ALA A 10 -0.47 -6.74 -9.90
N ALA A 11 -0.84 -5.88 -8.95
CA ALA A 11 -2.13 -5.95 -8.25
C ALA A 11 -3.31 -5.79 -9.22
N ASP A 12 -3.23 -4.78 -10.11
CA ASP A 12 -4.24 -4.55 -11.13
C ASP A 12 -4.33 -5.73 -12.10
N LEU A 13 -3.20 -6.28 -12.55
CA LEU A 13 -3.17 -7.43 -13.44
C LEU A 13 -3.89 -8.65 -12.84
N ILE A 14 -3.59 -9.02 -11.59
CA ILE A 14 -4.22 -10.21 -11.00
C ILE A 14 -5.70 -9.98 -10.70
N ARG A 15 -6.11 -8.75 -10.37
CA ARG A 15 -7.53 -8.41 -10.22
C ARG A 15 -8.25 -8.54 -11.55
N ASP A 16 -7.67 -8.01 -12.61
CA ASP A 16 -8.31 -7.98 -13.93
C ASP A 16 -8.36 -9.37 -14.59
N MET A 17 -7.48 -10.30 -14.17
CA MET A 17 -7.48 -11.71 -14.59
C MET A 17 -8.42 -12.62 -13.79
N ALA A 18 -8.90 -12.18 -12.62
CA ALA A 18 -9.77 -12.99 -11.77
C ALA A 18 -11.22 -12.90 -12.25
N ASP A 19 -11.93 -14.03 -12.24
CA ASP A 19 -13.36 -14.04 -12.55
C ASP A 19 -14.15 -13.44 -11.38
N GLU A 20 -13.71 -13.74 -10.15
CA GLU A 20 -14.26 -13.18 -8.91
C GLU A 20 -13.14 -12.58 -8.03
N ASN A 21 -13.42 -11.43 -7.38
CA ASN A 21 -12.40 -10.70 -6.61
C ASN A 21 -11.86 -11.50 -5.41
N ASP A 22 -12.64 -12.42 -4.85
CA ASP A 22 -12.28 -13.24 -3.71
C ASP A 22 -11.22 -14.31 -4.05
N GLU A 23 -11.17 -14.78 -5.30
CA GLU A 23 -10.15 -15.72 -5.81
C GLU A 23 -8.72 -15.20 -5.62
N VAL A 24 -8.56 -13.87 -5.71
CA VAL A 24 -7.26 -13.20 -5.64
C VAL A 24 -7.16 -12.20 -4.49
N ALA A 25 -8.13 -12.19 -3.56
CA ALA A 25 -8.26 -11.12 -2.58
C ALA A 25 -7.02 -10.94 -1.70
N ASP A 26 -6.49 -12.04 -1.16
CA ASP A 26 -5.30 -12.01 -0.29
C ASP A 26 -4.05 -11.58 -1.08
N ALA A 27 -3.88 -12.09 -2.30
CA ALA A 27 -2.78 -11.71 -3.18
C ALA A 27 -2.85 -10.23 -3.58
N TYR A 28 -4.03 -9.75 -3.97
CA TYR A 28 -4.29 -8.37 -4.35
C TYR A 28 -3.99 -7.42 -3.18
N VAL A 29 -4.53 -7.71 -2.00
CA VAL A 29 -4.30 -6.87 -0.83
C VAL A 29 -2.83 -6.88 -0.45
N THR A 30 -2.15 -8.03 -0.51
CA THR A 30 -0.71 -8.12 -0.24
C THR A 30 0.11 -7.24 -1.19
N LEU A 31 -0.20 -7.26 -2.49
CA LEU A 31 0.43 -6.37 -3.47
C LEU A 31 0.11 -4.89 -3.21
N CYS A 32 -1.13 -4.57 -2.83
CA CYS A 32 -1.51 -3.22 -2.41
C CYS A 32 -0.69 -2.73 -1.21
N VAL A 33 -0.45 -3.60 -0.22
CA VAL A 33 0.40 -3.26 0.94
C VAL A 33 1.83 -2.94 0.49
N HIS A 34 2.43 -3.79 -0.34
CA HIS A 34 3.80 -3.57 -0.81
C HIS A 34 3.93 -2.32 -1.69
N ALA A 35 2.95 -2.07 -2.58
CA ALA A 35 2.87 -0.83 -3.34
C ALA A 35 2.74 0.39 -2.43
N GLY A 36 1.88 0.34 -1.41
CA GLY A 36 1.67 1.42 -0.46
C GLY A 36 2.91 1.76 0.37
N ILE A 37 3.67 0.74 0.82
CA ILE A 37 4.95 0.95 1.51
C ILE A 37 5.94 1.65 0.56
N ALA A 38 6.13 1.11 -0.65
CA ALA A 38 7.06 1.68 -1.61
C ALA A 38 6.68 3.11 -2.05
N ALA A 39 5.38 3.43 -2.13
CA ALA A 39 4.88 4.76 -2.40
C ALA A 39 5.16 5.72 -1.23
N SER A 40 5.00 5.22 0.00
CA SER A 40 5.29 5.97 1.22
C SER A 40 6.77 6.34 1.33
N ASP A 41 7.67 5.42 0.96
CA ASP A 41 9.10 5.69 0.92
C ASP A 41 9.45 6.82 -0.04
N VAL A 42 8.80 6.86 -1.22
CA VAL A 42 8.98 7.95 -2.18
C VAL A 42 8.55 9.29 -1.60
N ILE A 43 7.39 9.34 -0.95
CA ILE A 43 6.87 10.57 -0.32
C ILE A 43 7.83 11.04 0.77
N CYS A 44 8.26 10.14 1.66
CA CYS A 44 9.19 10.46 2.75
C CYS A 44 10.55 10.93 2.20
N CYS A 45 11.12 10.23 1.22
CA CYS A 45 12.37 10.63 0.58
C CYS A 45 12.27 12.02 -0.05
N ALA A 46 11.19 12.31 -0.77
CA ALA A 46 11.01 13.60 -1.44
C ALA A 46 10.80 14.76 -0.44
N SER A 47 10.06 14.52 0.65
CA SER A 47 9.72 15.59 1.62
C SER A 47 10.74 15.77 2.75
N LEU A 48 11.41 14.70 3.17
CA LEU A 48 12.25 14.66 4.38
C LEU A 48 13.70 14.25 4.10
N GLY A 49 14.02 13.77 2.91
CA GLY A 49 15.34 13.22 2.58
C GLY A 49 15.63 11.83 3.18
N GLU A 50 14.67 11.26 3.90
CA GLU A 50 14.80 9.98 4.61
C GLU A 50 13.55 9.12 4.41
N HIS A 51 13.69 7.80 4.53
CA HIS A 51 12.57 6.86 4.57
C HIS A 51 12.80 5.83 5.68
N ALA A 52 11.71 5.22 6.16
CA ALA A 52 11.79 4.23 7.24
C ALA A 52 12.56 2.99 6.77
N GLN A 53 13.38 2.43 7.65
CA GLN A 53 14.16 1.23 7.39
C GLN A 53 13.55 0.02 8.12
N GLY A 54 13.43 -1.10 7.41
CA GLY A 54 12.98 -2.36 8.00
C GLY A 54 11.45 -2.54 8.09
N GLU A 55 11.02 -3.45 8.97
CA GLU A 55 9.61 -3.86 9.07
C GLU A 55 8.80 -3.08 10.12
N ASN A 56 9.37 -2.05 10.73
CA ASN A 56 8.67 -1.30 11.78
C ASN A 56 7.55 -0.41 11.20
N HIS A 57 6.32 -0.93 11.30
CA HIS A 57 5.11 -0.25 10.83
C HIS A 57 4.85 1.09 11.52
N GLY A 58 5.15 1.18 12.82
CA GLY A 58 4.96 2.41 13.60
C GLY A 58 5.88 3.53 13.13
N GLU A 59 7.13 3.19 12.84
CA GLU A 59 8.13 4.13 12.31
C GLU A 59 7.74 4.64 10.92
N ALA A 60 7.34 3.75 10.01
CA ALA A 60 6.88 4.10 8.67
C ALA A 60 5.68 5.07 8.70
N ILE A 61 4.68 4.80 9.55
CA ILE A 61 3.53 5.70 9.73
C ILE A 61 3.96 7.03 10.34
N GLY A 62 4.83 7.02 11.34
CA GLY A 62 5.32 8.22 12.02
C GLY A 62 6.07 9.14 11.06
N LEU A 63 6.96 8.59 10.24
CA LEU A 63 7.72 9.34 9.25
C LEU A 63 6.81 9.90 8.16
N LEU A 64 5.91 9.06 7.60
CA LEU A 64 4.96 9.52 6.61
C LEU A 64 3.99 10.57 7.17
N THR A 65 3.65 10.51 8.45
CA THR A 65 2.80 11.54 9.09
C THR A 65 3.47 12.91 9.09
N LYS A 66 4.80 12.97 9.24
CA LYS A 66 5.58 14.21 9.16
C LYS A 66 5.58 14.78 7.74
N ALA A 67 5.65 13.93 6.73
CA ALA A 67 5.64 14.34 5.31
C ALA A 67 4.23 14.68 4.81
N ASN A 68 3.26 13.79 5.06
CA ASN A 68 1.88 13.90 4.60
C ASN A 68 0.93 13.09 5.51
N LYS A 69 0.21 13.80 6.38
CA LYS A 69 -0.74 13.20 7.34
C LYS A 69 -1.91 12.47 6.66
N ALA A 70 -2.35 12.89 5.49
CA ALA A 70 -3.42 12.21 4.76
C ALA A 70 -2.93 10.87 4.21
N ALA A 71 -1.77 10.85 3.55
CA ALA A 71 -1.11 9.64 3.07
C ALA A 71 -0.88 8.62 4.20
N ALA A 72 -0.44 9.07 5.38
CA ALA A 72 -0.24 8.21 6.54
C ALA A 72 -1.48 7.41 6.96
N ARG A 73 -2.69 7.96 6.79
CA ARG A 73 -3.95 7.24 7.09
C ARG A 73 -4.20 6.08 6.13
N HIS A 74 -3.82 6.26 4.87
CA HIS A 74 -3.92 5.22 3.84
C HIS A 74 -2.89 4.11 4.09
N LEU A 75 -1.63 4.48 4.43
CA LEU A 75 -0.61 3.50 4.79
C LEU A 75 -1.03 2.68 6.03
N ASN A 76 -1.53 3.33 7.08
CA ASN A 76 -2.02 2.66 8.27
C ASN A 76 -3.18 1.68 7.96
N THR A 77 -4.03 2.02 6.99
CA THR A 77 -5.08 1.10 6.52
C THR A 77 -4.50 -0.15 5.90
N LEU A 78 -3.49 -0.01 5.03
CA LEU A 78 -2.84 -1.14 4.37
C LEU A 78 -2.04 -2.01 5.35
N LEU A 79 -1.29 -1.41 6.28
CA LEU A 79 -0.49 -2.15 7.25
C LEU A 79 -1.35 -2.97 8.22
N LYS A 80 -2.57 -2.52 8.54
CA LYS A 80 -3.53 -3.32 9.30
C LYS A 80 -4.01 -4.57 8.55
N LEU A 81 -3.96 -4.55 7.21
CA LEU A 81 -4.35 -5.67 6.37
C LEU A 81 -3.18 -6.63 6.08
N LYS A 82 -1.92 -6.18 6.20
CA LYS A 82 -0.71 -6.99 5.94
C LYS A 82 -0.73 -8.34 6.65
N THR A 83 -1.04 -8.34 7.96
CA THR A 83 -1.07 -9.57 8.75
C THR A 83 -2.19 -10.50 8.28
N LYS A 84 -3.34 -9.93 7.90
CA LYS A 84 -4.49 -10.70 7.46
C LYS A 84 -4.23 -11.35 6.11
N SER A 85 -3.87 -10.55 5.11
CA SER A 85 -3.69 -11.01 3.73
C SER A 85 -2.45 -11.90 3.55
N GLY A 86 -1.43 -11.75 4.41
CA GLY A 86 -0.17 -12.51 4.28
C GLY A 86 -0.07 -13.76 5.15
N TYR A 87 -0.81 -13.84 6.25
CA TYR A 87 -0.56 -14.85 7.29
C TYR A 87 -1.82 -15.42 7.96
N SER A 88 -3.01 -14.85 7.71
CA SER A 88 -4.23 -15.36 8.34
C SER A 88 -4.85 -16.49 7.52
N HIS A 89 -5.53 -17.39 8.22
CA HIS A 89 -6.43 -18.38 7.59
C HIS A 89 -7.80 -17.77 7.22
N THR A 90 -8.12 -16.58 7.73
CA THR A 90 -9.35 -15.88 7.40
C THR A 90 -9.12 -15.00 6.18
N PRO A 91 -9.83 -15.25 5.06
CA PRO A 91 -9.60 -14.51 3.83
C PRO A 91 -9.95 -13.02 4.00
N VAL A 92 -9.30 -12.19 3.19
CA VAL A 92 -9.70 -10.80 2.96
C VAL A 92 -11.16 -10.73 2.50
N THR A 93 -11.94 -9.83 3.10
CA THR A 93 -13.33 -9.60 2.70
C THR A 93 -13.41 -8.66 1.50
N ALA A 94 -14.54 -8.66 0.78
CA ALA A 94 -14.78 -7.73 -0.32
C ALA A 94 -14.66 -6.24 0.09
N ASP A 95 -15.02 -5.90 1.33
CA ASP A 95 -14.87 -4.53 1.84
C ASP A 95 -13.41 -4.17 2.10
N GLU A 96 -12.63 -5.10 2.65
CA GLU A 96 -11.18 -4.93 2.85
C GLU A 96 -10.45 -4.84 1.52
N PHE A 97 -10.81 -5.66 0.54
CA PHE A 97 -10.32 -5.61 -0.83
C PHE A 97 -10.52 -4.21 -1.45
N LYS A 98 -11.76 -3.71 -1.45
CA LYS A 98 -12.10 -2.38 -1.97
C LYS A 98 -11.36 -1.27 -1.20
N ARG A 99 -11.24 -1.43 0.11
CA ARG A 99 -10.56 -0.46 0.97
C ARG A 99 -9.06 -0.42 0.71
N ALA A 100 -8.42 -1.57 0.47
CA ALA A 100 -7.01 -1.66 0.11
C ALA A 100 -6.75 -0.96 -1.23
N GLY A 101 -7.55 -1.26 -2.26
CA GLY A 101 -7.45 -0.62 -3.57
C GLY A 101 -7.55 0.90 -3.52
N ARG A 102 -8.54 1.44 -2.78
CA ARG A 102 -8.64 2.91 -2.58
C ARG A 102 -7.42 3.49 -1.87
N ALA A 103 -6.95 2.82 -0.82
CA ALA A 103 -5.83 3.32 -0.02
C ALA A 103 -4.51 3.33 -0.82
N VAL A 104 -4.23 2.29 -1.59
CA VAL A 104 -3.01 2.23 -2.41
C VAL A 104 -3.05 3.26 -3.54
N ASN A 105 -4.20 3.45 -4.20
CA ASN A 105 -4.33 4.42 -5.29
C ASN A 105 -4.05 5.85 -4.79
N GLU A 106 -4.61 6.23 -3.64
CA GLU A 106 -4.30 7.53 -3.03
C GLU A 106 -2.80 7.67 -2.71
N LEU A 107 -2.14 6.62 -2.20
CA LEU A 107 -0.70 6.66 -1.93
C LEU A 107 0.14 6.80 -3.20
N ILE A 108 -0.21 6.09 -4.27
CA ILE A 108 0.46 6.17 -5.57
C ILE A 108 0.35 7.58 -6.14
N GLU A 109 -0.85 8.18 -6.10
CA GLU A 109 -1.05 9.54 -6.58
C GLU A 109 -0.27 10.58 -5.76
N ASN A 110 -0.22 10.44 -4.44
CA ASN A 110 0.60 11.30 -3.60
C ASN A 110 2.11 11.12 -3.91
N ALA A 111 2.57 9.88 -4.13
CA ALA A 111 3.95 9.60 -4.49
C ALA A 111 4.35 10.16 -5.86
N ARG A 112 3.46 10.09 -6.85
CA ARG A 112 3.65 10.72 -8.18
C ARG A 112 3.85 12.21 -8.04
N ARG A 113 2.97 12.89 -7.28
CA ARG A 113 3.06 14.34 -7.04
C ARG A 113 4.34 14.75 -6.30
N ALA A 114 4.84 13.90 -5.40
CA ALA A 114 6.04 14.19 -4.63
C ALA A 114 7.34 13.94 -5.40
N GLY A 115 7.33 13.04 -6.40
CA GLY A 115 8.50 12.66 -7.19
C GLY A 115 8.68 13.44 -8.50
N HIS A 116 7.93 14.52 -8.71
CA HIS A 116 8.05 15.44 -9.85
C HIS A 116 8.87 16.67 -9.51
#